data_AF-A0A818QVG0-F1
#
_entry.id   AF-A0A818QVG0-F1
#
_cell.length_a   1.000
_cell.length_b   1.000
_cell.length_c   1.000
_cell.angle_alpha   90.00
_cell.angle_beta   90.00
_cell.angle_gamma   90.00
#
_symmetry.space_group_name_H-M   'P 1'
#
loop_
_entity.id
_entity.type
_entity.pdbx_description
1 polymer ?
#
loop_
_entity_poly.entity_id
_entity_poly.type
_entity_poly.pdbx_seq_one_letter_code
_entity_poly.pdbx_strand_id
1 'polypeptide(L)'
;MNVIIPIVYRYEKELAATQLSSVRKSVAYGLYLGWGYFTTYIIYAIGFICGLLLIHHVGRHKISVSDVIVVVISLGENITYVYLIGPLLQAFSEARAAAIETFRIIDEKSEANINEDEIWDAKESKQEDIDINGDIKFNEVNFTYPVRQDVQILKNLSLVARAGETTALVGSSGSGKLHTKNIYIENFIVSENYQERVHVYHSYFDFMKLRRVASRSTTDPSAITISRNFGNTSESSVKSLIYENIRYGNENATRAEVEESAKQANAHNFIMQLPNKYETLVGERGIQLSGGEKQRIALARALIKHPSILLLDEATSALDNASEKIVQEALDRASQG
;
A
#
# COMPACT_ATOMS: atom_id res chain seq x y z
N MET A 1 27.74 -0.19 -13.06
CA MET A 1 27.69 -0.92 -14.34
C MET A 1 27.35 -2.42 -14.15
N ASN A 2 27.95 -3.13 -13.18
CA ASN A 2 27.73 -4.58 -12.95
C ASN A 2 26.33 -5.01 -12.47
N VAL A 3 25.49 -4.11 -11.93
CA VAL A 3 24.12 -4.45 -11.47
C VAL A 3 23.06 -4.20 -12.56
N ILE A 4 23.36 -3.34 -13.53
CA ILE A 4 22.41 -2.95 -14.58
C ILE A 4 22.30 -4.07 -15.62
N ILE A 5 23.42 -4.70 -15.98
CA ILE A 5 23.47 -5.75 -17.01
C ILE A 5 22.57 -6.95 -16.66
N PRO A 6 22.57 -7.49 -15.42
CA PRO A 6 21.65 -8.56 -15.03
C PRO A 6 20.17 -8.16 -15.09
N ILE A 7 19.85 -6.91 -14.75
CA ILE A 7 18.46 -6.40 -14.76
C ILE A 7 17.97 -6.26 -16.20
N VAL A 8 18.78 -5.65 -17.08
CA VAL A 8 18.48 -5.52 -18.51
C VAL A 8 18.32 -6.91 -19.14
N TYR A 9 19.23 -7.84 -18.86
CA TYR A 9 19.13 -9.20 -19.37
C TYR A 9 17.86 -9.92 -18.91
N ARG A 10 17.48 -9.79 -17.63
CA ARG A 10 16.24 -10.38 -17.12
C ARG A 10 15.01 -9.76 -17.79
N TYR A 11 15.00 -8.44 -17.96
CA TYR A 11 13.92 -7.74 -18.63
C TYR A 11 13.79 -8.15 -20.10
N GLU A 12 14.89 -8.22 -20.84
CA GLU A 12 14.93 -8.67 -22.23
C GLU A 12 14.42 -10.10 -22.38
N LYS A 13 14.77 -11.00 -21.45
CA LYS A 13 14.30 -12.38 -21.44
C LYS A 13 12.77 -12.46 -21.28
N GLU A 14 12.18 -11.70 -20.35
CA GLU A 14 10.72 -11.66 -20.16
C GLU A 14 10.00 -10.98 -21.34
N LEU A 15 10.61 -9.95 -21.92
CA LEU A 15 10.10 -9.28 -23.11
C LEU A 15 10.05 -10.21 -24.32
N ALA A 16 11.10 -11.00 -24.55
CA ALA A 16 11.17 -11.94 -25.67
C ALA A 16 10.07 -13.01 -25.59
N ALA A 17 9.79 -13.54 -24.40
CA ALA A 17 8.69 -14.49 -24.19
C ALA A 17 7.33 -13.86 -24.51
N THR A 18 7.11 -12.63 -24.05
CA THR A 18 5.87 -11.87 -24.31
C THR A 18 5.72 -11.55 -25.80
N GLN A 19 6.79 -11.17 -26.48
CA GLN A 19 6.80 -10.85 -27.90
C GLN A 19 6.45 -12.06 -28.77
N LEU A 20 7.01 -13.24 -28.47
CA LEU A 20 6.66 -14.50 -29.13
C LEU A 20 5.17 -14.83 -28.98
N SER A 21 4.61 -14.63 -27.79
CA SER A 21 3.18 -14.83 -27.54
C SER A 21 2.31 -13.85 -28.34
N SER A 22 2.75 -12.59 -28.44
CA SER A 22 2.06 -11.54 -29.21
C SER A 22 2.06 -11.84 -30.70
N VAL A 23 3.20 -12.30 -31.26
CA VAL A 23 3.29 -12.71 -32.67
C VAL A 23 2.37 -13.90 -32.97
N ARG A 24 2.30 -14.90 -32.09
CA ARG A 24 1.38 -16.02 -32.28
C ARG A 24 -0.08 -15.57 -32.25
N LYS A 25 -0.43 -14.68 -31.32
CA LYS A 25 -1.78 -14.07 -31.24
C LYS A 25 -2.12 -13.29 -32.50
N SER A 26 -1.20 -12.46 -33.01
CA SER A 26 -1.44 -11.65 -34.21
C SER A 26 -1.59 -12.49 -35.48
N VAL A 27 -0.81 -13.57 -35.63
CA VAL A 27 -0.98 -14.53 -36.73
C VAL A 27 -2.33 -15.22 -36.66
N ALA A 28 -2.72 -15.71 -35.47
CA ALA A 28 -4.03 -16.34 -35.28
C ALA A 28 -5.18 -15.37 -35.59
N TYR A 29 -5.07 -14.12 -35.15
CA TYR A 29 -6.04 -13.06 -35.45
C TYR A 29 -6.10 -12.73 -36.94
N GLY A 30 -4.94 -12.66 -37.62
CA GLY A 30 -4.86 -12.45 -39.06
C GLY A 30 -5.54 -13.58 -39.86
N LEU A 31 -5.31 -14.84 -39.47
CA LEU A 31 -5.98 -15.99 -40.07
C LEU A 31 -7.50 -15.98 -39.83
N TYR A 32 -7.93 -15.59 -38.62
CA TYR A 32 -9.34 -15.43 -38.28
C TYR A 32 -10.03 -14.38 -39.18
N LEU A 33 -9.43 -13.20 -39.32
CA LEU A 33 -9.98 -12.16 -40.21
C LEU A 33 -9.97 -12.61 -41.67
N GLY A 34 -8.88 -13.23 -42.13
CA GLY A 34 -8.78 -13.74 -43.50
C GLY A 34 -9.86 -14.78 -43.82
N TRP A 35 -10.11 -15.71 -42.90
CA TRP A 35 -11.20 -16.69 -43.01
C TRP A 35 -12.57 -16.01 -43.02
N GLY A 36 -12.76 -14.99 -42.18
CA GLY A 36 -13.99 -14.19 -42.17
C GLY A 36 -14.29 -13.55 -43.51
N TYR A 37 -13.30 -12.88 -44.13
CA TYR A 37 -13.48 -12.29 -45.46
C TYR A 37 -13.70 -13.33 -46.55
N PHE A 38 -12.95 -14.43 -46.52
CA PHE A 38 -13.08 -15.52 -47.49
C PHE A 38 -14.49 -16.11 -47.51
N THR A 39 -15.05 -16.39 -46.33
CA THR A 39 -16.42 -16.92 -46.21
C THR A 39 -17.48 -15.92 -46.65
N THR A 40 -17.31 -14.61 -46.37
CA THR A 40 -18.20 -13.56 -46.88
C THR A 40 -18.25 -13.55 -48.41
N TYR A 41 -17.09 -13.63 -49.08
CA TYR A 41 -17.05 -13.66 -50.55
C TYR A 41 -17.66 -14.94 -51.14
N ILE A 42 -17.51 -16.09 -50.48
CA ILE A 42 -18.19 -17.33 -50.88
C ILE A 42 -19.71 -17.17 -50.77
N ILE A 43 -20.20 -16.56 -49.69
CA ILE A 43 -21.63 -16.32 -49.48
C ILE A 43 -22.18 -15.38 -50.54
N TYR A 44 -21.43 -14.34 -50.93
CA TYR A 44 -21.80 -13.50 -52.07
C TYR A 44 -21.86 -14.30 -53.37
N ALA A 45 -20.84 -15.10 -53.67
CA ALA A 45 -20.82 -15.91 -54.89
C ALA A 45 -22.02 -16.88 -54.96
N ILE A 46 -22.27 -17.62 -53.88
CA ILE A 46 -23.41 -18.55 -53.78
C ILE A 46 -24.73 -17.78 -53.86
N GLY A 47 -24.86 -16.67 -53.12
CA GLY A 47 -26.05 -15.83 -53.11
C GLY A 47 -26.41 -15.29 -54.50
N PHE A 48 -25.42 -14.82 -55.26
CA PHE A 48 -25.63 -14.39 -56.65
C PHE A 48 -25.97 -15.56 -57.58
N ILE A 49 -25.29 -16.71 -57.47
CA ILE A 49 -25.60 -17.89 -58.30
C ILE A 49 -27.04 -18.37 -58.03
N CYS A 50 -27.41 -18.55 -56.76
CA CYS A 50 -28.76 -18.95 -56.37
C CYS A 50 -29.81 -17.91 -56.79
N GLY A 51 -29.52 -16.62 -56.59
CA GLY A 51 -30.41 -15.54 -57.00
C GLY A 51 -30.64 -15.49 -58.51
N LEU A 52 -29.59 -15.70 -59.32
CA LEU A 52 -29.70 -15.78 -60.78
C LEU A 52 -30.52 -17.01 -61.23
N LEU A 53 -30.31 -18.17 -60.59
CA LEU A 53 -31.09 -19.38 -60.86
C LEU A 53 -32.57 -19.19 -60.49
N LEU A 54 -32.87 -18.52 -59.38
CA LEU A 54 -34.23 -18.18 -58.97
C LEU A 54 -34.91 -17.24 -59.97
N ILE A 55 -34.21 -16.21 -60.43
CA ILE A 55 -34.73 -15.31 -61.47
C ILE A 55 -35.01 -16.07 -62.76
N HIS A 56 -34.14 -17.01 -63.14
CA HIS A 56 -34.30 -17.82 -64.35
C HIS A 56 -35.50 -18.76 -64.27
N HIS A 57 -35.68 -19.48 -63.16
CA HIS A 57 -36.74 -20.49 -63.02
C HIS A 57 -38.11 -19.92 -62.62
N VAL A 58 -38.16 -18.90 -61.75
CA VAL A 58 -39.42 -18.33 -61.23
C VAL A 58 -39.92 -17.19 -62.13
N GLY A 59 -39.03 -16.60 -62.92
CA GLY A 59 -39.32 -15.51 -63.84
C GLY A 59 -39.20 -14.13 -63.19
N ARG A 60 -38.76 -13.15 -63.99
CA ARG A 60 -38.49 -11.75 -63.56
C ARG A 60 -39.69 -10.98 -63.01
N HIS A 61 -40.92 -11.49 -63.21
CA HIS A 61 -42.13 -10.84 -62.70
C HIS A 61 -42.39 -11.08 -61.21
N LYS A 62 -41.71 -12.07 -60.60
CA LYS A 62 -41.85 -12.40 -59.18
C LYS A 62 -40.64 -12.07 -58.32
N ILE A 63 -39.43 -12.13 -58.90
CA ILE A 63 -38.18 -11.79 -58.22
C ILE A 63 -37.41 -10.85 -59.13
N SER A 64 -37.16 -9.63 -58.65
CA SER A 64 -36.37 -8.64 -59.36
C SER A 64 -34.88 -8.82 -59.08
N VAL A 65 -34.04 -8.26 -59.97
CA VAL A 65 -32.58 -8.24 -59.75
C VAL A 65 -32.23 -7.42 -58.51
N SER A 66 -32.98 -6.35 -58.23
CA SER A 66 -32.81 -5.55 -57.02
C SER A 66 -33.05 -6.35 -55.75
N ASP A 67 -34.05 -7.24 -55.72
CA ASP A 67 -34.35 -8.06 -54.53
C ASP A 67 -33.16 -8.97 -54.19
N VAL A 68 -32.57 -9.60 -55.21
CA VAL A 68 -31.37 -10.45 -55.03
C VAL A 68 -30.18 -9.62 -54.53
N ILE A 69 -29.92 -8.46 -55.12
CA ILE A 69 -28.82 -7.58 -54.70
C ILE A 69 -28.99 -7.14 -53.24
N VAL A 70 -30.20 -6.70 -52.86
CA VAL A 70 -30.50 -6.26 -51.50
C VAL A 70 -30.27 -7.38 -50.50
N VAL A 71 -30.77 -8.58 -50.77
CA VAL A 71 -30.61 -9.75 -49.86
C VAL A 71 -29.14 -10.13 -49.74
N VAL A 72 -28.42 -10.24 -50.86
CA VAL A 72 -27.02 -10.67 -50.86
C VAL A 72 -26.14 -9.66 -50.13
N ILE A 73 -26.27 -8.35 -50.41
CA ILE A 73 -25.50 -7.31 -49.72
C ILE A 73 -25.84 -7.30 -48.22
N SER A 74 -27.12 -7.35 -47.87
CA SER A 74 -27.54 -7.35 -46.47
C SER A 74 -26.94 -8.54 -45.69
N LEU A 75 -26.90 -9.73 -46.30
CA LEU A 75 -26.30 -10.90 -45.66
C LEU A 75 -24.81 -10.72 -45.36
N GLY A 76 -24.04 -10.15 -46.29
CA GLY A 76 -22.60 -9.95 -46.07
C GLY A 76 -22.27 -8.86 -45.06
N GLU A 77 -23.03 -7.78 -45.01
CA GLU A 77 -22.89 -6.75 -43.97
C GLU A 77 -23.19 -7.32 -42.58
N ASN A 78 -24.24 -8.14 -42.43
CA ASN A 78 -24.59 -8.79 -41.16
C ASN A 78 -23.48 -9.73 -40.64
N ILE A 79 -22.83 -10.47 -41.53
CA ILE A 79 -21.71 -11.36 -41.18
C ILE A 79 -20.51 -10.58 -40.64
N THR A 80 -20.24 -9.40 -41.20
CA THR A 80 -19.17 -8.51 -40.72
C THR A 80 -19.40 -8.07 -39.27
N TYR A 81 -20.64 -7.76 -38.89
CA TYR A 81 -20.98 -7.42 -37.50
C TYR A 81 -20.78 -8.59 -36.53
N VAL A 82 -21.02 -9.82 -36.97
CA VAL A 82 -20.76 -11.02 -36.13
C VAL A 82 -19.27 -11.15 -35.84
N TYR A 83 -18.39 -10.86 -36.80
CA TYR A 83 -16.93 -10.92 -36.57
C TYR A 83 -16.44 -9.87 -35.59
N LEU A 84 -17.09 -8.71 -35.55
CA LEU A 84 -16.76 -7.62 -34.65
C LEU A 84 -17.08 -7.94 -33.18
N ILE A 85 -17.94 -8.93 -32.91
CA ILE A 85 -18.26 -9.39 -31.54
C ILE A 85 -17.06 -10.11 -30.90
N GLY A 86 -16.17 -10.74 -31.68
CA GLY A 86 -15.03 -11.48 -31.16
C GLY A 86 -14.13 -10.66 -30.22
N PRO A 87 -13.59 -9.51 -30.66
CA PRO A 87 -12.81 -8.60 -29.81
C PRO A 87 -13.57 -8.11 -28.57
N LEU A 88 -14.88 -7.88 -28.67
CA LEU A 88 -15.72 -7.47 -27.54
C LEU A 88 -15.80 -8.58 -26.48
N LEU A 89 -15.97 -9.84 -26.89
CA LEU A 89 -15.96 -10.99 -25.99
C LEU A 89 -14.59 -11.17 -25.32
N GLN A 90 -13.50 -10.97 -26.06
CA GLN A 90 -12.16 -11.01 -25.50
C GLN A 90 -11.96 -9.91 -24.45
N ALA A 91 -12.33 -8.67 -24.77
CA ALA A 91 -12.23 -7.55 -23.83
C ALA A 91 -13.05 -7.80 -22.55
N PHE A 92 -14.25 -8.36 -22.69
CA PHE A 92 -15.09 -8.74 -21.55
C PHE A 92 -14.43 -9.83 -20.69
N SER A 93 -13.80 -10.84 -21.32
CA SER A 93 -13.07 -11.88 -20.62
C SER A 93 -11.88 -11.34 -19.83
N GLU A 94 -11.08 -10.44 -20.44
CA GLU A 94 -9.95 -9.79 -19.78
C GLU A 94 -10.40 -8.90 -18.62
N ALA A 95 -11.46 -8.11 -18.82
CA ALA A 95 -12.06 -7.29 -17.77
C ALA A 95 -12.56 -8.14 -16.59
N ARG A 96 -13.21 -9.28 -16.86
CA ARG A 96 -13.66 -10.21 -15.82
C ARG A 96 -12.50 -10.79 -15.02
N ALA A 97 -11.40 -11.17 -15.69
CA ALA A 97 -10.22 -11.71 -15.01
C ALA A 97 -9.57 -10.66 -14.10
N ALA A 98 -9.43 -9.42 -14.57
CA ALA A 98 -8.92 -8.31 -13.74
C ALA A 98 -9.86 -7.99 -12.56
N ALA A 99 -11.17 -8.01 -12.79
CA ALA A 99 -12.16 -7.75 -11.76
C ALA A 99 -12.09 -8.79 -10.62
N ILE A 100 -11.88 -10.07 -10.93
CA ILE A 100 -11.76 -11.13 -9.91
C ILE A 100 -10.64 -10.81 -8.91
N GLU A 101 -9.46 -10.40 -9.37
CA GLU A 101 -8.35 -10.08 -8.46
C GLU A 101 -8.61 -8.80 -7.66
N THR A 102 -9.17 -7.77 -8.30
CA THR A 102 -9.56 -6.53 -7.61
C THR A 102 -10.60 -6.81 -6.52
N PHE A 103 -11.65 -7.57 -6.83
CA PHE A 103 -12.67 -7.93 -5.84
C PHE A 103 -12.12 -8.86 -4.77
N ARG A 104 -11.20 -9.78 -5.10
CA ARG A 104 -10.52 -10.62 -4.11
C ARG A 104 -9.84 -9.77 -3.03
N ILE A 105 -9.14 -8.70 -3.41
CA ILE A 105 -8.47 -7.79 -2.47
C ILE A 105 -9.49 -6.95 -1.69
N ILE A 106 -10.54 -6.46 -2.34
CA ILE A 106 -11.61 -5.69 -1.68
C ILE A 106 -12.35 -6.53 -0.63
N ASP A 107 -12.62 -7.80 -0.95
CA ASP A 107 -13.37 -8.73 -0.10
C ASP A 107 -12.45 -9.46 0.91
N GLU A 108 -11.12 -9.33 0.79
CA GLU A 108 -10.15 -9.92 1.70
C GLU A 108 -10.30 -9.27 3.09
N LYS A 109 -10.92 -10.01 4.01
CA LYS A 109 -11.03 -9.57 5.40
C LYS A 109 -9.64 -9.57 6.03
N SER A 110 -9.22 -8.41 6.52
CA SER A 110 -8.01 -8.30 7.34
C SER A 110 -8.11 -9.25 8.54
N GLU A 111 -7.11 -10.12 8.72
CA GLU A 111 -7.01 -11.00 9.91
C GLU A 111 -6.86 -10.21 11.22
N ALA A 112 -6.47 -8.93 11.12
CA ALA A 112 -6.67 -7.97 12.20
C ALA A 112 -8.18 -7.68 12.29
N ASN A 113 -8.92 -8.56 12.99
CA ASN A 113 -10.32 -8.37 13.35
C ASN A 113 -10.50 -7.04 14.09
N ILE A 114 -10.70 -5.96 13.34
CA ILE A 114 -11.37 -4.78 13.82
C ILE A 114 -12.81 -4.96 13.35
N ASN A 115 -13.68 -5.40 14.26
CA ASN A 115 -15.07 -5.63 13.93
C ASN A 115 -15.71 -4.28 13.62
N GLU A 116 -16.26 -4.07 12.42
CA GLU A 116 -16.84 -2.77 12.02
C GLU A 116 -17.96 -2.30 12.98
N ASP A 117 -18.68 -3.25 13.58
CA ASP A 117 -19.70 -2.98 14.61
C ASP A 117 -19.07 -2.40 15.91
N GLU A 118 -17.85 -2.81 16.28
CA GLU A 118 -17.11 -2.22 17.41
C GLU A 118 -16.59 -0.80 17.08
N ILE A 119 -16.39 -0.46 15.80
CA ILE A 119 -16.04 0.90 15.30
C ILE A 119 -17.26 1.83 15.22
N TRP A 120 -18.49 1.28 15.24
CA TRP A 120 -19.69 2.10 15.34
C TRP A 120 -20.11 2.39 16.80
N ASP A 121 -20.12 1.40 17.70
CA ASP A 121 -20.68 1.58 19.07
C ASP A 121 -19.92 2.57 19.97
N ALA A 122 -18.60 2.49 20.08
CA ALA A 122 -17.76 3.50 20.73
C ALA A 122 -17.74 4.91 20.07
N LYS A 123 -18.48 5.19 18.96
CA LYS A 123 -18.59 6.58 18.42
C LYS A 123 -19.61 7.34 19.28
N GLU A 124 -20.50 6.60 19.94
CA GLU A 124 -21.47 7.08 20.92
C GLU A 124 -20.97 6.97 22.37
N SER A 125 -19.95 6.15 22.66
CA SER A 125 -19.32 6.17 23.98
C SER A 125 -18.50 7.44 24.15
N LYS A 126 -18.85 8.28 25.14
CA LYS A 126 -17.99 9.38 25.60
C LYS A 126 -16.57 8.83 25.77
N GLN A 127 -15.61 9.50 25.12
CA GLN A 127 -14.19 9.28 25.30
C GLN A 127 -13.88 9.47 26.79
N GLU A 128 -13.81 8.37 27.55
CA GLU A 128 -13.17 8.42 28.85
C GLU A 128 -11.69 8.67 28.55
N ASP A 129 -11.13 9.77 29.03
CA ASP A 129 -9.68 9.96 29.03
C ASP A 129 -9.08 8.81 29.83
N ILE A 130 -8.58 7.81 29.11
CA ILE A 130 -7.85 6.69 29.71
C ILE A 130 -6.46 7.25 29.96
N ASP A 131 -6.19 7.59 31.22
CA ASP A 131 -4.89 8.05 31.66
C ASP A 131 -3.90 6.87 31.64
N ILE A 132 -3.08 6.81 30.59
CA ILE A 132 -2.08 5.75 30.39
C ILE A 132 -0.80 6.19 31.10
N ASN A 133 -0.49 5.51 32.21
CA ASN A 133 0.69 5.81 33.04
C ASN A 133 2.02 5.65 32.28
N GLY A 134 2.05 4.87 31.18
CA GLY A 134 3.27 4.65 30.39
C GLY A 134 4.10 3.43 30.80
N ASP A 135 3.63 2.60 31.74
CA ASP A 135 4.29 1.36 32.12
C ASP A 135 4.16 0.26 31.04
N ILE A 136 5.26 -0.38 30.68
CA ILE A 136 5.31 -1.48 29.70
C ILE A 136 5.82 -2.76 30.38
N LYS A 137 5.07 -3.84 30.26
CA LYS A 137 5.47 -5.17 30.76
C LYS A 137 5.28 -6.25 29.71
N PHE A 138 6.37 -6.94 29.37
CA PHE A 138 6.35 -8.20 28.65
C PHE A 138 6.52 -9.36 29.63
N ASN A 139 5.70 -10.39 29.47
CA ASN A 139 5.76 -11.60 30.27
C ASN A 139 5.76 -12.80 29.32
N GLU A 140 6.87 -13.54 29.32
CA GLU A 140 7.07 -14.78 28.57
C GLU A 140 6.69 -14.73 27.07
N VAL A 141 7.02 -13.61 26.42
CA VAL A 141 6.62 -13.36 25.03
C VAL A 141 7.40 -14.26 24.07
N ASN A 142 6.66 -14.98 23.24
CA ASN A 142 7.18 -15.80 22.14
C ASN A 142 6.68 -15.22 20.82
N PHE A 143 7.54 -15.13 19.80
CA PHE A 143 7.16 -14.56 18.51
C PHE A 143 7.91 -15.18 17.33
N THR A 144 7.17 -15.37 16.25
CA THR A 144 7.61 -15.94 14.98
C THR A 144 6.89 -15.23 13.84
N TYR A 145 7.60 -14.86 12.77
CA TYR A 145 6.96 -14.23 11.61
C TYR A 145 6.17 -15.25 10.78
N PRO A 146 4.99 -14.89 10.23
CA PRO A 146 4.21 -15.76 9.36
C PRO A 146 4.97 -16.26 8.13
N VAL A 147 5.84 -15.42 7.57
CA VAL A 147 6.64 -15.74 6.37
C VAL A 147 7.78 -16.72 6.67
N ARG A 148 8.18 -16.86 7.95
CA ARG A 148 9.29 -17.72 8.41
C ARG A 148 8.90 -18.45 9.70
N GLN A 149 7.97 -19.39 9.57
CA GLN A 149 7.45 -20.18 10.70
C GLN A 149 8.49 -21.12 11.33
N ASP A 150 9.58 -21.41 10.60
CA ASP A 150 10.68 -22.28 11.02
C ASP A 150 11.64 -21.62 12.02
N VAL A 151 11.67 -20.28 12.09
CA VAL A 151 12.59 -19.54 12.96
C VAL A 151 11.82 -18.70 13.97
N GLN A 152 11.78 -19.19 15.21
CA GLN A 152 11.29 -18.42 16.34
C GLN A 152 12.29 -17.31 16.73
N ILE A 153 11.81 -16.07 16.71
CA ILE A 153 12.61 -14.86 16.91
C ILE A 153 12.70 -14.50 18.40
N LEU A 154 11.55 -14.33 19.06
CA LEU A 154 11.53 -14.12 20.52
C LEU A 154 11.18 -15.43 21.22
N LYS A 155 11.99 -15.77 22.23
CA LYS A 155 11.86 -16.99 23.02
C LYS A 155 11.76 -16.59 24.48
N ASN A 156 10.56 -16.67 25.03
CA ASN A 156 10.27 -16.38 26.43
C ASN A 156 10.83 -15.03 26.93
N LEU A 157 10.55 -13.94 26.20
CA LEU A 157 11.02 -12.60 26.57
C LEU A 157 10.16 -12.01 27.69
N SER A 158 10.79 -11.66 28.80
CA SER A 158 10.18 -10.89 29.88
C SER A 158 10.94 -9.58 30.11
N LEU A 159 10.23 -8.45 30.14
CA LEU A 159 10.78 -7.09 30.25
C LEU A 159 9.83 -6.23 31.06
N VAL A 160 10.35 -5.28 31.83
CA VAL A 160 9.57 -4.21 32.45
C VAL A 160 10.25 -2.88 32.13
N ALA A 161 9.51 -1.93 31.57
CA ALA A 161 9.90 -0.53 31.43
C ALA A 161 8.88 0.31 32.20
N ARG A 162 9.36 1.18 33.09
CA ARG A 162 8.49 1.99 33.95
C ARG A 162 8.23 3.36 33.34
N ALA A 163 7.08 3.93 33.69
CA ALA A 163 6.73 5.31 33.40
C ALA A 163 7.86 6.28 33.79
N GLY A 164 8.20 7.20 32.89
CA GLY A 164 9.24 8.22 33.09
C GLY A 164 10.69 7.71 33.09
N GLU A 165 10.93 6.41 32.87
CA GLU A 165 12.27 5.84 32.74
C GLU A 165 12.63 5.57 31.27
N THR A 166 13.82 5.97 30.85
CA THR A 166 14.37 5.59 29.55
C THR A 166 14.94 4.17 29.63
N THR A 167 14.25 3.19 29.02
CA THR A 167 14.70 1.80 28.95
C THR A 167 15.41 1.52 27.61
N ALA A 168 16.66 1.07 27.66
CA ALA A 168 17.45 0.73 26.47
C ALA A 168 17.54 -0.78 26.23
N LEU A 169 17.23 -1.23 25.01
CA LEU A 169 17.39 -2.62 24.56
C LEU A 169 18.73 -2.80 23.85
N VAL A 170 19.68 -3.50 24.48
CA VAL A 170 21.02 -3.78 23.93
C VAL A 170 21.21 -5.25 23.59
N GLY A 171 21.99 -5.52 22.54
CA GLY A 171 22.18 -6.88 22.03
C GLY A 171 22.82 -6.90 20.64
N SER A 172 23.25 -8.08 20.19
CA SER A 172 23.84 -8.28 18.86
C SER A 172 22.84 -8.05 17.72
N SER A 173 23.32 -7.90 16.49
CA SER A 173 22.44 -7.88 15.32
C SER A 173 21.69 -9.20 15.20
N GLY A 174 20.37 -9.16 14.95
CA GLY A 174 19.51 -10.35 14.88
C GLY A 174 19.03 -10.91 16.23
N SER A 175 19.36 -10.27 17.36
CA SER A 175 18.95 -10.72 18.71
C SER A 175 17.47 -10.49 19.05
N GLY A 176 16.67 -9.93 18.14
CA GLY A 176 15.24 -9.69 18.39
C GLY A 176 14.87 -8.25 18.78
N LYS A 177 15.83 -7.33 18.97
CA LYS A 177 15.58 -5.94 19.41
C LYS A 177 14.49 -5.20 18.63
N LEU A 178 14.61 -5.17 17.29
CA LEU A 178 13.61 -4.55 16.42
C LEU A 178 12.28 -5.30 16.41
N HIS A 179 12.31 -6.61 16.67
CA HIS A 179 11.12 -7.44 16.70
C HIS A 179 10.32 -7.24 17.99
N THR A 180 10.98 -7.01 19.14
CA THR A 180 10.34 -6.57 20.39
C THR A 180 9.56 -5.28 20.20
N LYS A 181 10.13 -4.32 19.45
CA LYS A 181 9.45 -3.09 19.08
C LYS A 181 8.25 -3.35 18.15
N ASN A 182 8.44 -4.14 17.09
CA ASN A 182 7.35 -4.44 16.16
C ASN A 182 6.19 -5.14 16.86
N ILE A 183 6.44 -6.04 17.81
CA ILE A 183 5.41 -6.70 18.61
C ILE A 183 4.64 -5.71 19.48
N TYR A 184 5.30 -4.71 20.06
CA TYR A 184 4.61 -3.65 20.80
C TYR A 184 3.64 -2.86 19.90
N ILE A 185 4.05 -2.55 18.67
CA ILE A 185 3.25 -1.80 17.67
C ILE A 185 2.16 -2.68 17.06
N GLU A 186 2.48 -3.93 16.71
CA GLU A 186 1.58 -4.90 16.07
C GLU A 186 0.54 -5.43 17.06
N ASN A 187 0.88 -5.64 18.35
CA ASN A 187 -0.12 -5.99 19.37
C ASN A 187 -0.98 -4.83 19.86
N PHE A 188 -0.71 -3.59 19.41
CA PHE A 188 -1.69 -2.50 19.43
C PHE A 188 -2.81 -2.72 18.39
N ILE A 189 -2.62 -3.65 17.44
CA ILE A 189 -3.51 -3.91 16.29
C ILE A 189 -3.99 -5.39 16.23
N VAL A 190 -3.43 -6.32 17.01
CA VAL A 190 -3.68 -7.77 16.81
C VAL A 190 -4.82 -8.35 17.68
N SER A 191 -5.74 -8.97 16.93
CA SER A 191 -6.93 -9.77 17.24
C SER A 191 -6.77 -10.91 18.26
N GLU A 192 -7.88 -11.17 18.96
CA GLU A 192 -8.10 -12.21 19.99
C GLU A 192 -7.93 -13.66 19.53
N ASN A 193 -7.79 -13.93 18.23
CA ASN A 193 -7.79 -15.28 17.70
C ASN A 193 -6.40 -15.93 17.56
N TYR A 194 -5.33 -15.29 18.02
CA TYR A 194 -4.00 -15.89 18.12
C TYR A 194 -3.74 -16.52 19.51
N GLN A 195 -4.77 -17.14 20.09
CA GLN A 195 -4.76 -17.67 21.46
C GLN A 195 -3.93 -18.95 21.66
N GLU A 196 -3.49 -19.66 20.61
CA GLU A 196 -2.87 -20.97 20.84
C GLU A 196 -1.36 -20.96 21.07
N ARG A 197 -0.62 -19.87 20.80
CA ARG A 197 0.86 -19.86 21.01
C ARG A 197 1.49 -18.55 21.47
N VAL A 198 0.73 -17.63 22.07
CA VAL A 198 1.31 -16.51 22.81
C VAL A 198 0.58 -16.35 24.14
N HIS A 199 1.05 -17.05 25.17
CA HIS A 199 0.60 -16.84 26.54
C HIS A 199 1.21 -15.54 27.09
N VAL A 200 0.66 -14.38 26.71
CA VAL A 200 0.91 -13.13 27.45
C VAL A 200 0.01 -13.11 28.67
N TYR A 201 0.49 -13.63 29.80
CA TYR A 201 -0.22 -13.51 31.07
C TYR A 201 -0.01 -12.09 31.69
N HIS A 202 -1.09 -11.29 31.70
CA HIS A 202 -1.52 -10.33 32.75
C HIS A 202 -0.73 -9.01 32.90
N SER A 203 -1.33 -7.82 32.81
CA SER A 203 -2.38 -7.24 33.68
C SER A 203 -3.59 -6.71 32.89
N TYR A 204 -4.79 -7.03 33.39
CA TYR A 204 -6.05 -7.07 32.66
C TYR A 204 -6.80 -5.73 32.50
N PHE A 205 -6.22 -4.58 32.83
CA PHE A 205 -7.03 -3.36 33.01
C PHE A 205 -6.77 -2.20 32.04
N ASP A 206 -5.57 -2.07 31.47
CA ASP A 206 -5.25 -0.93 30.56
C ASP A 206 -5.32 -1.30 29.07
N PHE A 207 -4.90 -2.51 28.70
CA PHE A 207 -4.80 -2.91 27.29
C PHE A 207 -6.15 -3.18 26.60
N MET A 208 -7.17 -3.65 27.34
CA MET A 208 -8.52 -3.80 26.79
C MET A 208 -9.18 -2.46 26.45
N LYS A 209 -8.78 -1.39 27.15
CA LYS A 209 -9.23 -0.02 26.91
C LYS A 209 -8.51 0.57 25.69
N LEU A 210 -7.20 0.34 25.56
CA LEU A 210 -6.40 0.69 24.38
C LEU A 210 -6.86 0.00 23.08
N ARG A 211 -7.26 -1.29 23.13
CA ARG A 211 -7.81 -2.02 21.98
C ARG A 211 -9.10 -1.39 21.42
N ARG A 212 -9.91 -0.75 22.28
CA ARG A 212 -11.11 0.02 21.87
C ARG A 212 -10.79 1.39 21.28
N VAL A 213 -9.62 1.95 21.54
CA VAL A 213 -9.22 3.28 21.06
C VAL A 213 -8.38 3.17 19.78
N ALA A 214 -7.48 2.20 19.69
CA ALA A 214 -6.63 1.93 18.53
C ALA A 214 -7.41 1.46 17.28
N SER A 215 -8.56 0.82 17.47
CA SER A 215 -9.47 0.36 16.40
C SER A 215 -10.25 1.49 15.72
N ARG A 216 -10.23 2.71 16.29
CA ARG A 216 -10.99 3.87 15.81
C ARG A 216 -10.15 5.02 15.30
N SER A 217 -8.84 4.88 15.44
CA SER A 217 -7.89 5.89 15.05
C SER A 217 -6.55 5.20 14.86
N THR A 218 -5.92 5.35 13.71
CA THR A 218 -4.46 5.32 13.58
C THR A 218 -3.78 6.45 14.39
N THR A 219 -4.46 6.94 15.43
CA THR A 219 -4.31 8.21 16.13
C THR A 219 -4.65 8.06 17.62
N ASP A 220 -4.24 6.96 18.26
CA ASP A 220 -4.19 6.91 19.74
C ASP A 220 -2.91 7.65 20.22
N PRO A 221 -2.94 8.52 21.26
CA PRO A 221 -1.83 9.42 21.62
C PRO A 221 -0.64 8.76 22.30
N SER A 222 -0.77 7.52 22.76
CA SER A 222 0.13 6.99 23.79
C SER A 222 1.44 6.40 23.29
N ALA A 223 1.57 5.99 22.02
CA ALA A 223 2.80 5.41 21.51
C ALA A 223 3.13 5.85 20.09
N ILE A 224 4.28 6.52 19.91
CA ILE A 224 4.78 6.88 18.58
C ILE A 224 6.16 6.28 18.38
N THR A 225 6.27 5.58 17.28
CA THR A 225 7.50 4.95 16.84
C THR A 225 8.27 5.85 15.89
N ILE A 226 9.50 6.18 16.28
CA ILE A 226 10.54 6.66 15.37
C ILE A 226 11.27 5.41 14.88
N SER A 227 10.92 4.94 13.67
CA SER A 227 11.56 3.79 13.03
C SER A 227 12.61 4.21 12.02
N ARG A 228 13.61 3.34 11.81
CA ARG A 228 14.72 3.38 10.82
C ARG A 228 14.39 3.94 9.41
N ASN A 229 13.13 4.04 9.03
CA ASN A 229 12.70 4.18 7.64
C ASN A 229 12.33 5.60 7.19
N PHE A 230 12.75 6.66 7.89
CA PHE A 230 12.89 7.96 7.22
C PHE A 230 14.14 8.02 6.33
N GLY A 231 15.06 7.06 6.49
CA GLY A 231 16.36 7.03 5.85
C GLY A 231 16.38 6.64 4.38
N ASN A 232 15.72 5.56 3.93
CA ASN A 232 15.95 5.01 2.57
C ASN A 232 14.83 4.14 1.95
N THR A 233 13.58 4.29 2.37
CA THR A 233 12.44 3.60 1.72
C THR A 233 11.48 4.62 1.14
N SER A 234 11.25 4.51 -0.15
CA SER A 234 10.53 5.39 -1.06
C SER A 234 9.04 5.66 -0.76
N GLU A 235 8.53 5.29 0.42
CA GLU A 235 7.09 5.31 0.72
C GLU A 235 6.67 6.04 2.00
N SER A 236 7.58 6.51 2.87
CA SER A 236 7.19 7.19 4.12
C SER A 236 7.50 8.70 4.16
N SER A 237 8.22 9.23 3.17
CA SER A 237 8.26 10.67 2.93
C SER A 237 6.97 11.04 2.20
N VAL A 238 5.97 11.50 2.94
CA VAL A 238 4.79 12.11 2.32
C VAL A 238 5.32 13.26 1.45
N LYS A 239 5.22 13.11 0.13
CA LYS A 239 5.65 14.10 -0.88
C LYS A 239 4.78 15.35 -0.70
N SER A 240 5.21 16.25 0.16
CA SER A 240 4.35 17.28 0.74
C SER A 240 5.20 18.35 1.42
N LEU A 241 4.57 19.41 1.90
CA LEU A 241 5.22 20.51 2.60
C LEU A 241 5.81 20.02 3.94
N ILE A 242 6.88 20.66 4.40
CA ILE A 242 7.44 20.39 5.75
C ILE A 242 6.36 20.58 6.82
N TYR A 243 5.56 21.63 6.69
CA TYR A 243 4.42 21.90 7.57
C TYR A 243 3.46 20.71 7.69
N GLU A 244 2.97 20.21 6.56
CA GLU A 244 2.02 19.10 6.48
C GLU A 244 2.66 17.80 6.97
N ASN A 245 3.95 17.59 6.70
CA ASN A 245 4.69 16.45 7.21
C ASN A 245 4.74 16.44 8.75
N ILE A 246 4.88 17.58 9.42
CA ILE A 246 4.85 17.62 10.89
C ILE A 246 3.41 17.51 11.39
N ARG A 247 2.49 18.25 10.78
CA ARG A 247 1.05 18.26 11.11
C ARG A 247 0.37 16.89 10.89
N TYR A 248 0.95 16.01 10.08
CA TYR A 248 0.48 14.62 9.96
C TYR A 248 0.48 13.88 11.32
N GLY A 249 1.32 14.31 12.27
CA GLY A 249 1.26 13.83 13.64
C GLY A 249 -0.05 14.22 14.32
N ASN A 250 -0.56 15.43 14.14
CA ASN A 250 -1.84 15.86 14.71
C ASN A 250 -2.55 16.80 13.73
N GLU A 251 -3.57 16.29 13.04
CA GLU A 251 -4.27 17.05 12.00
C GLU A 251 -4.95 18.31 12.55
N ASN A 252 -5.28 18.33 13.84
CA ASN A 252 -5.91 19.49 14.49
C ASN A 252 -4.88 20.51 15.00
N ALA A 253 -3.57 20.22 14.88
CA ALA A 253 -2.54 21.10 15.39
C ALA A 253 -2.49 22.43 14.63
N THR A 254 -2.41 23.50 15.40
CA THR A 254 -2.21 24.87 14.94
C THR A 254 -0.80 25.07 14.38
N ARG A 255 -0.60 26.16 13.62
CA ARG A 255 0.73 26.51 13.11
C ARG A 255 1.75 26.73 14.24
N ALA A 256 1.31 27.29 15.36
CA ALA A 256 2.16 27.50 16.53
C ALA A 256 2.67 26.18 17.13
N GLU A 257 1.81 25.16 17.26
CA GLU A 257 2.19 23.83 17.77
C GLU A 257 3.14 23.09 16.82
N VAL A 258 2.94 23.25 15.50
CA VAL A 258 3.88 22.73 14.50
C VAL A 258 5.26 23.40 14.62
N GLU A 259 5.29 24.71 14.84
CA GLU A 259 6.55 25.44 15.03
C GLU A 259 7.22 25.07 16.35
N GLU A 260 6.45 24.86 17.42
CA GLU A 260 6.96 24.48 18.73
C GLU A 260 7.53 23.06 18.74
N SER A 261 6.80 22.08 18.21
CA SER A 261 7.31 20.71 18.04
C SER A 261 8.57 20.66 17.17
N ALA A 262 8.64 21.50 16.12
CA ALA A 262 9.84 21.65 15.32
C ALA A 262 11.02 22.27 16.09
N LYS A 263 10.79 23.19 17.04
CA LYS A 263 11.85 23.73 17.90
C LYS A 263 12.37 22.68 18.88
N GLN A 264 11.47 21.93 19.52
CA GLN A 264 11.82 20.85 20.44
C GLN A 264 12.72 19.80 19.74
N ALA A 265 12.38 19.48 18.49
CA ALA A 265 13.14 18.55 17.65
C ALA A 265 14.41 19.15 16.97
N ASN A 266 14.83 20.38 17.31
CA ASN A 266 15.92 21.10 16.65
C ASN A 266 15.75 21.27 15.12
N ALA A 267 14.52 21.20 14.61
CA ALA A 267 14.21 21.32 13.19
C ALA A 267 13.98 22.77 12.74
N HIS A 268 13.44 23.61 13.62
CA HIS A 268 13.02 24.98 13.26
C HIS A 268 14.12 25.82 12.59
N ASN A 269 15.34 25.79 13.12
CA ASN A 269 16.43 26.64 12.63
C ASN A 269 16.81 26.35 11.18
N PHE A 270 16.92 25.07 10.79
CA PHE A 270 17.26 24.72 9.41
C PHE A 270 16.07 24.94 8.48
N ILE A 271 14.85 24.69 8.94
CA ILE A 271 13.63 24.95 8.16
C ILE A 271 13.58 26.43 7.80
N MET A 272 13.87 27.33 8.74
CA MET A 272 13.86 28.78 8.50
C MET A 272 14.94 29.28 7.53
N GLN A 273 15.98 28.49 7.28
CA GLN A 273 17.02 28.78 6.28
C GLN A 273 16.60 28.38 4.85
N LEU A 274 15.55 27.57 4.70
CA LEU A 274 15.03 27.18 3.40
C LEU A 274 14.27 28.34 2.73
N PRO A 275 14.28 28.46 1.39
CA PRO A 275 13.64 29.57 0.67
C PRO A 275 12.17 29.77 1.02
N ASN A 276 11.41 28.67 1.15
CA ASN A 276 9.97 28.69 1.46
C ASN A 276 9.68 28.26 2.90
N LYS A 277 10.70 28.13 3.75
CA LYS A 277 10.55 27.76 5.17
C LYS A 277 9.70 26.49 5.33
N TYR A 278 8.64 26.54 6.13
CA TYR A 278 7.69 25.43 6.35
C TYR A 278 6.87 25.05 5.11
N GLU A 279 6.77 25.93 4.12
CA GLU A 279 6.11 25.71 2.83
C GLU A 279 7.08 25.14 1.78
N THR A 280 8.26 24.70 2.20
CA THR A 280 9.19 23.98 1.34
C THR A 280 8.65 22.58 1.06
N LEU A 281 8.55 22.23 -0.23
CA LEU A 281 8.21 20.88 -0.67
C LEU A 281 9.43 19.96 -0.51
N VAL A 282 9.25 18.81 0.14
CA VAL A 282 10.31 17.81 0.34
C VAL A 282 10.00 16.50 -0.39
N GLY A 283 11.05 15.83 -0.89
CA GLY A 283 10.96 14.55 -1.60
C GLY A 283 11.47 14.61 -3.04
N GLU A 284 11.08 13.65 -3.87
CA GLU A 284 11.63 13.43 -5.22
C GLU A 284 11.46 14.62 -6.18
N ARG A 285 10.37 15.40 -6.02
CA ARG A 285 10.09 16.63 -6.79
C ARG A 285 10.41 17.91 -6.02
N GLY A 286 10.96 17.80 -4.81
CA GLY A 286 11.24 18.91 -3.90
C GLY A 286 12.71 18.99 -3.51
N ILE A 287 13.01 19.74 -2.45
CA ILE A 287 14.36 19.77 -1.88
C ILE A 287 14.65 18.41 -1.22
N GLN A 288 15.84 17.89 -1.49
CA GLN A 288 16.35 16.72 -0.79
C GLN A 288 16.97 17.15 0.53
N LEU A 289 16.37 16.70 1.63
CA LEU A 289 16.91 16.87 2.97
C LEU A 289 17.99 15.82 3.26
N SER A 290 18.97 16.19 4.08
CA SER A 290 19.93 15.27 4.67
C SER A 290 19.25 14.23 5.58
N GLY A 291 19.96 13.14 5.91
CA GLY A 291 19.44 12.13 6.84
C GLY A 291 19.05 12.72 8.20
N GLY A 292 19.87 13.63 8.74
CA GLY A 292 19.65 14.26 10.04
C GLY A 292 18.44 15.20 10.04
N GLU A 293 18.26 15.97 8.97
CA GLU A 293 17.08 16.83 8.82
C GLU A 293 15.78 16.03 8.72
N LYS A 294 15.78 14.91 7.98
CA LYS A 294 14.62 14.01 7.90
C LYS A 294 14.26 13.44 9.26
N GLN A 295 15.25 13.01 10.04
CA GLN A 295 15.02 12.48 11.38
C GLN A 295 14.49 13.54 12.35
N ARG A 296 14.99 14.78 12.28
CA ARG A 296 14.45 15.89 13.10
C ARG A 296 13.00 16.23 12.75
N ILE A 297 12.62 16.18 11.47
CA ILE A 297 11.21 16.35 11.05
C ILE A 297 10.35 15.18 11.55
N ALA A 298 10.86 13.95 11.48
CA ALA A 298 10.16 12.77 12.02
C ALA A 298 9.97 12.85 13.54
N LEU A 299 10.98 13.34 14.27
CA LEU A 299 10.88 13.60 15.70
C LEU A 299 9.84 14.69 15.99
N ALA A 300 9.84 15.81 15.27
CA ALA A 300 8.80 16.84 15.41
C ALA A 300 7.39 16.28 15.18
N ARG A 301 7.20 15.44 14.15
CA ARG A 301 5.94 14.73 13.87
C ARG A 301 5.52 13.82 15.03
N ALA A 302 6.46 13.20 15.73
CA ALA A 302 6.15 12.40 16.91
C ALA A 302 5.77 13.29 18.10
N LEU A 303 6.53 14.36 18.37
CA LEU A 303 6.34 15.20 19.55
C LEU A 303 5.05 16.02 19.53
N ILE A 304 4.52 16.36 18.36
CA ILE A 304 3.28 17.17 18.25
C ILE A 304 2.03 16.50 18.86
N LYS A 305 2.08 15.18 19.09
CA LYS A 305 1.02 14.43 19.76
C LYS A 305 1.19 14.34 21.29
N HIS A 306 2.31 14.80 21.84
CA HIS A 306 2.65 14.64 23.26
C HIS A 306 2.54 13.17 23.75
N PRO A 307 3.35 12.25 23.19
CA PRO A 307 3.19 10.83 23.48
C PRO A 307 3.66 10.44 24.88
N SER A 308 2.86 9.62 25.59
CA SER A 308 3.24 9.02 26.88
C SER A 308 4.36 7.97 26.75
N ILE A 309 4.51 7.36 25.56
CA ILE A 309 5.51 6.34 25.26
C ILE A 309 6.18 6.70 23.93
N LEU A 310 7.50 6.90 23.97
CA LEU A 310 8.30 7.19 22.79
C LEU A 310 9.22 6.00 22.46
N LEU A 311 9.06 5.43 21.26
CA LEU A 311 9.91 4.32 20.81
C LEU A 311 10.96 4.83 19.82
N LEU A 312 12.23 4.71 20.20
CA LEU A 312 13.39 5.15 19.43
C LEU A 312 14.16 3.95 18.91
N ASP A 313 14.19 3.75 17.59
CA ASP A 313 14.88 2.62 16.96
C ASP A 313 16.04 3.10 16.11
N GLU A 314 17.25 2.98 16.67
CA GLU A 314 18.50 3.38 16.04
C GLU A 314 18.43 4.77 15.42
N ALA A 315 17.85 5.71 16.17
CA ALA A 315 17.54 7.05 15.70
C ALA A 315 18.76 7.84 15.20
N THR A 316 19.99 7.42 15.48
CA THR A 316 21.22 8.09 15.03
C THR A 316 22.14 7.26 14.13
N SER A 317 21.83 5.97 13.86
CA SER A 317 22.80 5.03 13.26
C SER A 317 23.18 5.31 11.80
N ALA A 318 22.41 6.15 11.11
CA ALA A 318 22.62 6.53 9.71
C ALA A 318 23.09 7.98 9.53
N LEU A 319 23.52 8.64 10.61
CA LEU A 319 23.96 10.04 10.61
C LEU A 319 25.48 10.19 10.63
N ASP A 320 25.94 11.33 10.13
CA ASP A 320 27.28 11.82 10.43
C ASP A 320 27.37 12.32 11.87
N ASN A 321 28.58 12.30 12.46
CA ASN A 321 28.81 12.63 13.87
C ASN A 321 28.25 14.00 14.30
N ALA A 322 28.26 15.00 13.41
CA ALA A 322 27.74 16.34 13.72
C ALA A 322 26.20 16.34 13.79
N SER A 323 25.54 15.69 12.83
CA SER A 323 24.07 15.53 12.85
C SER A 323 23.61 14.64 14.00
N GLU A 324 24.35 13.58 14.32
CA GLU A 324 24.04 12.66 15.42
C GLU A 324 23.93 13.40 16.75
N LYS A 325 24.90 14.26 17.08
CA LYS A 325 24.88 15.03 18.33
C LYS A 325 23.62 15.92 18.44
N ILE A 326 23.25 16.59 17.35
CA ILE A 326 22.09 17.49 17.33
C ILE A 326 20.77 16.71 17.51
N VAL A 327 20.68 15.53 16.89
CA VAL A 327 19.51 14.65 17.02
C VAL A 327 19.45 14.06 18.43
N GLN A 328 20.57 13.62 18.99
CA GLN A 328 20.63 13.08 20.35
C GLN A 328 20.20 14.14 21.38
N GLU A 329 20.67 15.38 21.28
CA GLU A 329 20.23 16.48 22.16
C GLU A 329 18.72 16.73 22.08
N ALA A 330 18.12 16.56 20.90
CA ALA A 330 16.68 16.68 20.73
C ALA A 330 15.92 15.50 21.36
N LEU A 331 16.46 14.27 21.24
CA LEU A 331 15.89 13.07 21.84
C LEU A 331 15.98 13.10 23.38
N ASP A 332 17.10 13.53 23.94
CA ASP A 332 17.29 13.62 25.39
C ASP A 332 16.27 14.59 26.00
N ARG A 333 16.04 15.75 25.37
CA ARG A 333 15.01 16.70 25.81
C ARG A 333 13.59 16.16 25.63
N ALA A 334 13.33 15.46 24.52
CA ALA A 334 12.05 14.80 24.28
C ALA A 334 11.73 13.72 25.33
N SER A 335 12.76 13.06 25.89
CA SER A 335 12.59 12.00 26.90
C SER A 335 12.39 12.51 28.34
N GLN A 336 12.51 13.82 28.58
CA GLN A 336 12.39 14.42 29.92
C GLN A 336 10.98 14.93 30.27
N GLY A 337 10.05 14.92 29.31
CA GLY A 337 8.66 15.36 29.47
C GLY A 337 7.70 14.19 29.44
#